data_AF-A0A3B9KEP9-F1
#
_entry.id   AF-A0A3B9KEP9-F1
#
_cell.length_a   1.000
_cell.length_b   1.000
_cell.length_c   1.000
_cell.angle_alpha   90.00
_cell.angle_beta   90.00
_cell.angle_gamma   90.00
#
_symmetry.space_group_name_H-M   'P 1'
#
loop_
_entity.id
_entity.type
_entity.pdbx_description
1 polymer ?
#
loop_
_entity_poly.entity_id
_entity_poly.type
_entity_poly.pdbx_seq_one_letter_code
_entity_poly.pdbx_strand_id
1 'polypeptide(L)'
;VLIAADPYQRQPVLDLRIKKAMKGGAKIYIVNANETELDRFAVQKITLPEQGAGAAAKVLLSTVVRQENMKAPDEALRAKMVQEDAIMRGHEEALGNEVTAQLRELAHEIAQAKGAIILYDEMATLEAGSEELAADLQTLAVVTGNIDRPGAGVGPLFEDANSLGARDMGLLPDALPGYKPAEETGMAYDEMLSSPQLKALFVMGANPARHVEKLSSSLELLVVQDIMLTETAQQADVVLPAVTYAEKDGSMTNIDHHVQAIRQALRPLPGTKADWEIIVEIARHMGAKWSYASPKQILLEIAEENPFYTGLDWVELGAQGVRTQEQEVARA
;
A
#
# COMPACT_ATOMS: atom_id res chain seq x y z
N VAL A 1 4.15 -2.13 -16.65
CA VAL A 1 2.69 -2.29 -16.78
C VAL A 1 2.06 -1.48 -15.67
N LEU A 2 1.11 -0.60 -15.99
CA LEU A 2 0.34 0.18 -15.01
C LEU A 2 -1.09 -0.37 -15.00
N ILE A 3 -1.60 -0.74 -13.82
CA ILE A 3 -2.93 -1.34 -13.65
C ILE A 3 -3.72 -0.51 -12.64
N ALA A 4 -4.89 -0.01 -13.06
CA ALA A 4 -5.72 0.91 -12.27
C ALA A 4 -4.96 2.12 -11.68
N ALA A 5 -3.86 2.53 -12.33
CA ALA A 5 -2.90 3.47 -11.76
C ALA A 5 -2.70 4.71 -12.65
N ASP A 6 -2.61 5.87 -12.01
CA ASP A 6 -2.24 7.14 -12.65
C ASP A 6 -1.09 7.87 -11.90
N PRO A 7 0.17 7.46 -12.15
CA PRO A 7 1.33 8.13 -11.58
C PRO A 7 1.43 9.60 -11.95
N TYR A 8 0.83 10.05 -13.07
CA TYR A 8 0.93 11.45 -13.47
C TYR A 8 0.17 12.36 -12.50
N GLN A 9 -1.04 11.97 -12.09
CA GLN A 9 -1.82 12.71 -11.10
C GLN A 9 -1.36 12.46 -9.67
N ARG A 10 -1.06 11.19 -9.33
CA ARG A 10 -0.82 10.79 -7.93
C ARG A 10 0.64 10.87 -7.51
N GLN A 11 1.59 10.57 -8.40
CA GLN A 11 3.01 10.45 -8.06
C GLN A 11 3.93 11.08 -9.14
N PRO A 12 3.92 12.41 -9.33
CA PRO A 12 4.60 13.07 -10.45
C PRO A 12 6.12 12.79 -10.53
N VAL A 13 6.79 12.58 -9.39
CA VAL A 13 8.21 12.24 -9.36
C VAL A 13 8.47 10.83 -9.91
N LEU A 14 7.56 9.88 -9.65
CA LEU A 14 7.62 8.54 -10.22
C LEU A 14 7.34 8.59 -11.73
N ASP A 15 6.36 9.40 -12.17
CA ASP A 15 6.09 9.63 -13.59
C ASP A 15 7.34 10.10 -14.35
N LEU A 16 8.15 10.99 -13.77
CA LEU A 16 9.44 11.39 -14.36
C LEU A 16 10.42 10.21 -14.50
N ARG A 17 10.45 9.28 -13.53
CA ARG A 17 11.28 8.06 -13.61
C ARG A 17 10.76 7.11 -14.70
N ILE A 18 9.44 6.95 -14.83
CA ILE A 18 8.81 6.15 -15.90
C ILE A 18 9.16 6.72 -17.27
N LYS A 19 9.00 8.03 -17.47
CA LYS A 19 9.37 8.72 -18.73
C LYS A 19 10.86 8.61 -19.04
N LYS A 20 11.73 8.62 -18.02
CA LYS A 20 13.17 8.36 -18.18
C LYS A 20 13.44 6.93 -18.63
N ALA A 21 12.75 5.94 -18.08
CA ALA A 21 12.86 4.54 -18.51
C ALA A 21 12.40 4.36 -19.97
N MET A 22 11.32 5.02 -20.37
CA MET A 22 10.83 5.01 -21.75
C MET A 22 11.83 5.63 -22.73
N LYS A 23 12.50 6.73 -22.36
CA LYS A 23 13.62 7.28 -23.16
C LYS A 23 14.78 6.28 -23.31
N GLY A 24 14.93 5.35 -22.36
CA GLY A 24 15.86 4.23 -22.43
C GLY A 24 15.37 3.02 -23.23
N GLY A 25 14.17 3.09 -23.82
CA GLY A 25 13.58 2.03 -24.65
C GLY A 25 12.59 1.12 -23.92
N ALA A 26 12.22 1.41 -22.66
CA ALA A 26 11.18 0.66 -21.98
C ALA A 26 9.82 0.85 -22.65
N LYS A 27 9.09 -0.25 -22.84
CA LYS A 27 7.68 -0.24 -23.26
C LYS A 27 6.78 0.05 -22.06
N ILE A 28 5.69 0.78 -22.28
CA ILE A 28 4.64 1.01 -21.27
C ILE A 28 3.32 0.44 -21.78
N TYR A 29 2.61 -0.25 -20.89
CA TYR A 29 1.29 -0.83 -21.10
C TYR A 29 0.40 -0.30 -19.99
N ILE A 30 -0.81 0.13 -20.33
CA ILE A 30 -1.75 0.75 -19.40
C ILE A 30 -3.05 -0.04 -19.42
N VAL A 31 -3.52 -0.40 -18.23
CA VAL A 31 -4.70 -1.22 -18.00
C VAL A 31 -5.57 -0.49 -16.98
N ASN A 32 -6.41 0.44 -17.44
CA ASN A 32 -7.17 1.36 -16.60
C ASN A 32 -8.63 1.47 -17.07
N ALA A 33 -9.55 1.79 -16.17
CA ALA A 33 -10.92 2.12 -16.53
C ALA A 33 -11.03 3.52 -17.18
N ASN A 34 -10.23 4.47 -16.70
CA ASN A 34 -10.23 5.87 -17.14
C ASN A 34 -9.01 6.20 -18.00
N GLU A 35 -9.15 7.24 -18.83
CA GLU A 35 -8.04 7.77 -19.61
C GLU A 35 -7.01 8.47 -18.72
N THR A 36 -5.73 8.31 -19.05
CA THR A 36 -4.63 8.98 -18.35
C THR A 36 -3.71 9.73 -19.30
N GLU A 37 -2.93 10.65 -18.75
CA GLU A 37 -1.91 11.37 -19.52
C GLU A 37 -0.85 10.45 -20.11
N LEU A 38 -0.61 9.28 -19.50
CA LEU A 38 0.37 8.31 -19.96
C LEU A 38 -0.12 7.47 -21.16
N ASP A 39 -1.43 7.46 -21.45
CA ASP A 39 -2.04 6.70 -22.55
C ASP A 39 -1.40 7.02 -23.90
N ARG A 40 -1.06 8.29 -24.13
CA ARG A 40 -0.43 8.77 -25.38
C ARG A 40 0.94 8.14 -25.66
N PHE A 41 1.56 7.52 -24.66
CA PHE A 41 2.85 6.86 -24.78
C PHE A 41 2.76 5.34 -24.71
N ALA A 42 1.58 4.78 -24.42
CA ALA A 42 1.39 3.35 -24.26
C ALA A 42 1.58 2.63 -25.60
N VAL A 43 2.29 1.50 -25.55
CA VAL A 43 2.32 0.53 -26.65
C VAL A 43 0.92 -0.03 -26.86
N GLN A 44 0.20 -0.27 -25.76
CA GLN A 44 -1.19 -0.69 -25.74
C GLN A 44 -1.88 -0.11 -24.51
N LYS A 45 -3.07 0.46 -24.76
CA LYS A 45 -4.05 0.83 -23.74
C LYS A 45 -5.16 -0.21 -23.74
N ILE A 46 -5.44 -0.77 -22.57
CA ILE A 46 -6.53 -1.71 -22.33
C ILE A 46 -7.53 -1.00 -21.42
N THR A 47 -8.68 -0.62 -21.98
CA THR A 47 -9.73 0.08 -21.22
C THR A 47 -10.60 -0.94 -20.51
N LEU A 48 -10.57 -0.91 -19.17
CA LEU A 48 -11.38 -1.78 -18.33
C LEU A 48 -12.79 -1.22 -18.12
N PRO A 49 -13.80 -2.05 -17.84
CA PRO A 49 -14.99 -1.58 -17.15
C PRO A 49 -14.62 -1.02 -15.76
N GLU A 50 -15.48 -0.19 -15.17
CA GLU A 50 -15.34 0.21 -13.77
C GLU A 50 -15.19 -1.02 -12.87
N GLN A 51 -14.27 -0.97 -11.90
CA GLN A 51 -13.95 -2.09 -10.99
C GLN A 51 -13.42 -3.36 -11.69
N GLY A 52 -12.96 -3.24 -12.94
CA GLY A 52 -12.42 -4.37 -13.71
C GLY A 52 -10.99 -4.81 -13.35
N ALA A 53 -10.31 -4.13 -12.41
CA ALA A 53 -8.89 -4.33 -12.14
C ALA A 53 -8.57 -5.74 -11.63
N GLY A 54 -9.33 -6.24 -10.64
CA GLY A 54 -9.19 -7.60 -10.13
C GLY A 54 -9.42 -8.65 -11.21
N ALA A 55 -10.49 -8.51 -12.01
CA ALA A 55 -10.76 -9.40 -13.14
C ALA A 55 -9.60 -9.39 -14.15
N ALA A 56 -9.01 -8.23 -14.44
CA ALA A 56 -7.88 -8.11 -15.34
C ALA A 56 -6.64 -8.86 -14.82
N ALA A 57 -6.31 -8.72 -13.54
CA ALA A 57 -5.21 -9.44 -12.91
C ALA A 57 -5.39 -10.97 -12.98
N LYS A 58 -6.61 -11.46 -12.74
CA LYS A 58 -6.95 -12.89 -12.87
C LYS A 58 -6.80 -13.41 -14.30
N VAL A 59 -7.22 -12.64 -15.31
CA VAL A 59 -7.02 -13.02 -16.71
C VAL A 59 -5.54 -13.06 -17.07
N LEU A 60 -4.74 -12.08 -16.63
CA LEU A 60 -3.30 -12.08 -16.84
C LEU A 60 -2.63 -13.31 -16.22
N LEU A 61 -2.90 -13.57 -14.94
CA LEU A 61 -2.33 -14.71 -14.20
C LEU A 61 -2.74 -16.04 -14.85
N SER A 62 -4.04 -16.28 -15.01
CA SER A 62 -4.54 -17.53 -15.59
C SER A 62 -4.01 -17.80 -16.99
N THR A 63 -3.82 -16.76 -17.81
CA THR A 63 -3.23 -16.90 -19.15
C THR A 63 -1.80 -17.45 -19.06
N VAL A 64 -0.96 -16.86 -18.21
CA VAL A 64 0.43 -17.31 -18.06
C VAL A 64 0.48 -18.74 -17.53
N VAL A 65 -0.29 -19.06 -16.49
CA VAL A 65 -0.20 -20.39 -15.86
C VAL A 65 -0.80 -21.49 -16.76
N ARG A 66 -1.73 -21.16 -17.67
CA ARG A 66 -2.29 -22.10 -18.65
C ARG A 66 -1.37 -22.37 -19.85
N GLN A 67 -0.46 -21.45 -20.19
CA GLN A 67 0.23 -21.51 -21.47
C GLN A 67 1.45 -22.43 -21.55
N GLU A 68 2.28 -22.59 -20.52
CA GLU A 68 3.48 -23.42 -20.66
C GLU A 68 3.94 -24.08 -19.35
N ASN A 69 4.27 -25.37 -19.43
CA ASN A 69 5.52 -26.00 -18.98
C ASN A 69 6.38 -25.30 -17.90
N MET A 70 5.77 -24.80 -16.82
CA MET A 70 6.52 -24.28 -15.69
C MET A 70 7.37 -25.39 -15.08
N LYS A 71 8.66 -25.10 -14.82
CA LYS A 71 9.39 -25.76 -13.73
C LYS A 71 8.50 -25.59 -12.49
N ALA A 72 7.94 -26.71 -12.04
CA ALA A 72 6.68 -26.81 -11.30
C ALA A 72 6.44 -25.75 -10.22
N PRO A 73 5.19 -25.28 -10.07
CA PRO A 73 4.60 -25.08 -8.76
C PRO A 73 3.89 -26.39 -8.32
N ASP A 74 3.90 -26.61 -7.02
CA ASP A 74 3.33 -27.73 -6.29
C ASP A 74 1.96 -28.23 -6.81
N GLU A 75 1.68 -29.53 -6.63
CA GLU A 75 0.44 -30.20 -7.04
C GLU A 75 -0.81 -29.53 -6.43
N ALA A 76 -0.63 -28.87 -5.29
CA ALA A 76 -1.63 -28.03 -4.62
C ALA A 76 -2.05 -26.78 -5.41
N LEU A 77 -1.13 -26.11 -6.13
CA LEU A 77 -1.46 -24.92 -6.93
C LEU A 77 -2.28 -25.33 -8.17
N ARG A 78 -1.92 -26.46 -8.79
CA ARG A 78 -2.69 -27.03 -9.91
C ARG A 78 -4.12 -27.41 -9.51
N ALA A 79 -4.31 -27.96 -8.31
CA ALA A 79 -5.64 -28.32 -7.81
C ALA A 79 -6.53 -27.09 -7.59
N LYS A 80 -5.97 -25.98 -7.08
CA LYS A 80 -6.65 -24.69 -6.96
C LYS A 80 -7.08 -24.14 -8.33
N MET A 81 -6.18 -24.17 -9.30
CA MET A 81 -6.42 -23.64 -10.64
C MET A 81 -7.55 -24.34 -11.42
N VAL A 82 -7.72 -25.66 -11.27
CA VAL A 82 -8.79 -26.41 -11.96
C VAL A 82 -10.16 -26.08 -11.35
N GLN A 83 -10.22 -25.73 -10.06
CA GLN A 83 -11.44 -25.32 -9.38
C GLN A 83 -11.92 -23.91 -9.82
N GLU A 84 -11.03 -23.11 -10.41
CA GLU A 84 -11.26 -21.71 -10.82
C GLU A 84 -11.80 -21.54 -12.26
N ASP A 85 -11.96 -22.60 -13.05
CA ASP A 85 -12.39 -22.50 -14.46
C ASP A 85 -13.81 -21.91 -14.66
N ALA A 86 -14.69 -22.03 -13.67
CA ALA A 86 -16.00 -21.39 -13.69
C ALA A 86 -15.92 -19.91 -13.30
N ILE A 87 -15.05 -19.58 -12.34
CA ILE A 87 -14.80 -18.21 -11.86
C ILE A 87 -14.14 -17.39 -12.97
N MET A 88 -13.17 -17.98 -13.68
CA MET A 88 -12.49 -17.35 -14.82
C MET A 88 -13.44 -16.97 -15.95
N ARG A 89 -14.44 -17.82 -16.25
CA ARG A 89 -15.47 -17.46 -17.25
C ARG A 89 -16.27 -16.23 -16.83
N GLY A 90 -16.61 -16.10 -15.54
CA GLY A 90 -17.27 -14.91 -15.02
C GLY A 90 -16.43 -13.63 -15.19
N HIS A 91 -15.11 -13.71 -14.93
CA HIS A 91 -14.21 -12.57 -15.12
C HIS A 91 -14.05 -12.19 -16.60
N GLU A 92 -13.90 -13.17 -17.50
CA GLU A 92 -13.81 -12.93 -18.95
C GLU A 92 -15.12 -12.34 -19.51
N GLU A 93 -16.27 -12.81 -19.04
CA GLU A 93 -17.58 -12.27 -19.41
C GLU A 93 -17.76 -10.83 -18.92
N ALA A 94 -17.33 -10.51 -17.69
CA ALA A 94 -17.41 -9.16 -17.14
C ALA A 94 -16.55 -8.15 -17.90
N LEU A 95 -15.38 -8.56 -18.39
CA LEU A 95 -14.46 -7.72 -19.16
C LEU A 95 -14.85 -7.60 -20.64
N GLY A 96 -15.50 -8.63 -21.19
CA GLY A 96 -15.80 -8.74 -22.61
C GLY A 96 -14.64 -9.33 -23.42
N ASN A 97 -14.99 -9.87 -24.60
CA ASN A 97 -14.06 -10.66 -25.44
C ASN A 97 -12.85 -9.88 -25.93
N GLU A 98 -13.04 -8.60 -26.31
CA GLU A 98 -11.97 -7.76 -26.85
C GLU A 98 -10.92 -7.45 -25.76
N VAL A 99 -11.36 -6.98 -24.60
CA VAL A 99 -10.50 -6.70 -23.45
C VAL A 99 -9.77 -7.97 -22.99
N THR A 100 -10.49 -9.09 -22.92
CA THR A 100 -9.90 -10.40 -22.56
C THR A 100 -8.79 -10.81 -23.55
N ALA A 101 -8.99 -10.61 -24.85
CA ALA A 101 -7.97 -10.90 -25.86
C ALA A 101 -6.73 -10.01 -25.70
N GLN A 102 -6.92 -8.71 -25.46
CA GLN A 102 -5.83 -7.77 -25.21
C GLN A 102 -5.04 -8.12 -23.94
N LEU A 103 -5.72 -8.51 -22.87
CA LEU A 103 -5.08 -8.94 -21.63
C LEU A 103 -4.28 -10.23 -21.85
N ARG A 104 -4.79 -11.18 -22.64
CA ARG A 104 -4.04 -12.37 -23.02
C ARG A 104 -2.75 -11.99 -23.74
N GLU A 105 -2.81 -11.13 -24.75
CA GLU A 105 -1.61 -10.65 -25.46
C GLU A 105 -0.61 -9.98 -24.49
N LEU A 106 -1.09 -9.13 -23.59
CA LEU A 106 -0.25 -8.50 -22.56
C LEU A 106 0.41 -9.54 -21.64
N ALA A 107 -0.32 -10.58 -21.23
CA ALA A 107 0.23 -11.67 -20.42
C ALA A 107 1.42 -12.35 -21.10
N HIS A 108 1.36 -12.54 -22.43
CA HIS A 108 2.47 -13.11 -23.19
C HIS A 108 3.68 -12.15 -23.24
N GLU A 109 3.43 -10.85 -23.46
CA GLU A 109 4.49 -9.85 -23.44
C GLU A 109 5.18 -9.78 -22.07
N ILE A 110 4.44 -9.88 -20.96
CA ILE A 110 5.00 -9.94 -19.61
C ILE A 110 5.86 -11.20 -19.43
N ALA A 111 5.38 -12.36 -19.87
CA ALA A 111 6.09 -13.63 -19.72
C ALA A 111 7.38 -13.71 -20.55
N GLN A 112 7.41 -13.05 -21.73
CA GLN A 112 8.57 -13.05 -22.63
C GLN A 112 9.51 -11.86 -22.41
N ALA A 113 9.12 -10.88 -21.59
CA ALA A 113 9.93 -9.68 -21.35
C ALA A 113 11.26 -10.04 -20.68
N LYS A 114 12.32 -9.31 -21.06
CA LYS A 114 13.61 -9.35 -20.34
C LYS A 114 13.47 -8.89 -18.89
N GLY A 115 12.39 -8.21 -18.52
CA GLY A 115 12.08 -7.64 -17.20
C GLY A 115 10.81 -6.81 -17.31
N ALA A 116 9.86 -7.06 -16.41
CA ALA A 116 8.62 -6.32 -16.31
C ALA A 116 8.45 -5.77 -14.89
N ILE A 117 8.16 -4.47 -14.78
CA ILE A 117 7.70 -3.83 -13.57
C ILE A 117 6.19 -3.68 -13.67
N ILE A 118 5.45 -4.22 -12.71
CA ILE A 118 3.99 -4.15 -12.60
C ILE A 118 3.66 -3.22 -11.43
N LEU A 119 3.02 -2.09 -11.72
CA LEU A 119 2.58 -1.14 -10.70
C LEU A 119 1.06 -1.04 -10.74
N TYR A 120 0.44 -1.08 -9.57
CA TYR A 120 -1.01 -0.95 -9.41
C TYR A 120 -1.36 0.07 -8.33
N ASP A 121 -2.54 0.66 -8.38
CA ASP A 121 -2.98 1.56 -7.32
C ASP A 121 -3.44 0.73 -6.11
N GLU A 122 -2.91 1.05 -4.92
CA GLU A 122 -3.33 0.38 -3.68
C GLU A 122 -4.83 0.51 -3.45
N MET A 123 -5.43 1.66 -3.79
CA MET A 123 -6.85 1.90 -3.55
C MET A 123 -7.75 1.01 -4.42
N ALA A 124 -7.23 0.49 -5.54
CA ALA A 124 -7.96 -0.44 -6.37
C ALA A 124 -8.24 -1.78 -5.65
N THR A 125 -7.49 -2.13 -4.60
CA THR A 125 -7.76 -3.36 -3.82
C THR A 125 -8.99 -3.22 -2.91
N LEU A 126 -9.50 -2.00 -2.71
CA LEU A 126 -10.70 -1.72 -1.93
C LEU A 126 -11.98 -1.72 -2.80
N GLU A 127 -11.82 -1.79 -4.13
CA GLU A 127 -12.95 -1.90 -5.05
C GLU A 127 -13.54 -3.31 -5.01
N ALA A 128 -14.86 -3.42 -5.12
CA ALA A 128 -15.55 -4.70 -5.12
C ALA A 128 -15.03 -5.62 -6.23
N GLY A 129 -14.67 -6.86 -5.88
CA GLY A 129 -14.14 -7.84 -6.83
C GLY A 129 -12.64 -7.67 -7.15
N SER A 130 -11.93 -6.78 -6.44
CA SER A 130 -10.48 -6.57 -6.57
C SER A 130 -9.70 -6.90 -5.28
N GLU A 131 -10.31 -7.64 -4.36
CA GLU A 131 -9.72 -8.01 -3.07
C GLU A 131 -8.43 -8.84 -3.24
N GLU A 132 -8.37 -9.67 -4.30
CA GLU A 132 -7.21 -10.51 -4.63
C GLU A 132 -6.23 -9.85 -5.62
N LEU A 133 -6.47 -8.59 -6.04
CA LEU A 133 -5.67 -7.90 -7.05
C LEU A 133 -4.17 -7.92 -6.74
N ALA A 134 -3.80 -7.59 -5.50
CA ALA A 134 -2.41 -7.58 -5.07
C ALA A 134 -1.78 -8.99 -5.15
N ALA A 135 -2.47 -10.00 -4.59
CA ALA A 135 -2.00 -11.37 -4.56
C ALA A 135 -1.87 -11.98 -5.97
N ASP A 136 -2.82 -11.68 -6.87
CA ASP A 136 -2.81 -12.16 -8.25
C ASP A 136 -1.64 -11.56 -9.05
N LEU A 137 -1.38 -10.26 -8.89
CA LEU A 137 -0.25 -9.59 -9.55
C LEU A 137 1.11 -10.01 -8.97
N GLN A 138 1.18 -10.22 -7.66
CA GLN A 138 2.38 -10.77 -7.01
C GLN A 138 2.67 -12.18 -7.56
N THR A 139 1.66 -13.05 -7.58
CA THR A 139 1.79 -14.39 -8.13
C THR A 139 2.20 -14.35 -9.59
N LEU A 140 1.61 -13.46 -10.40
CA LEU A 140 1.99 -13.26 -11.80
C LEU A 140 3.47 -12.89 -11.95
N ALA A 141 3.99 -11.99 -11.11
CA ALA A 141 5.41 -11.62 -11.14
C ALA A 141 6.32 -12.79 -10.78
N VAL A 142 5.96 -13.57 -9.75
CA VAL A 142 6.71 -14.78 -9.33
C VAL A 142 6.74 -15.82 -10.46
N VAL A 143 5.58 -16.20 -11.01
CA VAL A 143 5.49 -17.26 -12.03
C VAL A 143 6.15 -16.87 -13.34
N THR A 144 6.25 -15.57 -13.65
CA THR A 144 6.97 -15.06 -14.82
C THR A 144 8.45 -14.77 -14.57
N GLY A 145 8.96 -14.99 -13.35
CA GLY A 145 10.35 -14.68 -12.99
C GLY A 145 10.68 -13.19 -13.06
N ASN A 146 9.67 -12.33 -12.86
CA ASN A 146 9.80 -10.87 -12.81
C ASN A 146 9.95 -10.37 -11.36
N ILE A 147 10.80 -11.04 -10.58
CA ILE A 147 11.17 -10.72 -9.19
C ILE A 147 12.70 -10.78 -9.04
N ASP A 148 13.23 -10.16 -7.97
CA ASP A 148 14.64 -10.24 -7.52
C ASP A 148 15.72 -9.92 -8.54
N ARG A 149 15.42 -9.00 -9.48
CA ARG A 149 16.41 -8.54 -10.46
C ARG A 149 16.12 -7.15 -10.99
N PRO A 150 17.16 -6.39 -11.39
CA PRO A 150 16.99 -5.06 -11.93
C PRO A 150 16.03 -5.02 -13.13
N GLY A 151 15.10 -4.07 -13.11
CA GLY A 151 14.10 -3.90 -14.16
C GLY A 151 12.92 -4.87 -14.10
N ALA A 152 12.80 -5.65 -13.02
CA ALA A 152 11.64 -6.46 -12.72
C ALA A 152 11.10 -6.14 -11.32
N GLY A 153 9.80 -6.35 -11.11
CA GLY A 153 9.17 -6.21 -9.81
C GLY A 153 7.67 -5.98 -9.89
N VAL A 154 7.02 -6.05 -8.74
CA VAL A 154 5.61 -5.78 -8.58
C VAL A 154 5.41 -5.00 -7.30
N GLY A 155 4.54 -4.00 -7.32
CA GLY A 155 4.26 -3.25 -6.11
C GLY A 155 3.13 -2.25 -6.26
N PRO A 156 2.47 -1.91 -5.14
CA PRO A 156 1.44 -0.88 -5.12
C PRO A 156 2.05 0.52 -5.25
N LEU A 157 1.25 1.43 -5.79
CA LEU A 157 1.42 2.86 -5.64
C LEU A 157 0.60 3.28 -4.42
N PHE A 158 1.31 3.54 -3.34
CA PHE A 158 0.71 3.99 -2.09
C PHE A 158 0.10 5.40 -2.22
N GLU A 159 -0.97 5.63 -1.45
CA GLU A 159 -1.66 6.93 -1.41
C GLU A 159 -0.83 8.03 -0.73
N ASP A 160 -0.26 7.73 0.44
CA ASP A 160 0.41 8.72 1.28
C ASP A 160 1.93 8.51 1.37
N ALA A 161 2.62 9.58 1.77
CA ALA A 161 4.08 9.66 1.79
C ALA A 161 4.77 8.61 2.69
N ASN A 162 4.04 8.05 3.67
CA ASN A 162 4.57 7.09 4.64
C ASN A 162 3.67 5.85 4.79
N SER A 163 2.81 5.53 3.82
CA SER A 163 1.94 4.34 3.93
C SER A 163 2.75 3.05 4.07
N LEU A 164 3.84 2.91 3.32
CA LEU A 164 4.74 1.77 3.44
C LEU A 164 5.36 1.71 4.84
N GLY A 165 5.90 2.83 5.34
CA GLY A 165 6.45 2.89 6.69
C GLY A 165 5.42 2.61 7.78
N ALA A 166 4.16 3.03 7.62
CA ALA A 166 3.09 2.70 8.54
C ALA A 166 2.82 1.18 8.58
N ARG A 167 2.75 0.54 7.41
CA ARG A 167 2.60 -0.92 7.29
C ARG A 167 3.80 -1.66 7.88
N ASP A 168 5.01 -1.19 7.60
CA ASP A 168 6.23 -1.75 8.17
C ASP A 168 6.22 -1.70 9.72
N MET A 169 5.58 -0.67 10.31
CA MET A 169 5.39 -0.54 11.76
C MET A 169 4.19 -1.33 12.31
N GLY A 170 3.53 -2.16 11.50
CA GLY A 170 2.41 -2.99 11.94
C GLY A 170 1.12 -2.21 12.18
N LEU A 171 0.90 -1.10 11.46
CA LEU A 171 -0.42 -0.46 11.41
C LEU A 171 -1.35 -1.27 10.49
N LEU A 172 -1.53 -2.55 10.84
CA LEU A 172 -2.27 -3.57 10.12
C LEU A 172 -3.11 -4.36 11.14
N PRO A 173 -4.30 -4.84 10.76
CA PRO A 173 -5.16 -5.59 11.68
C PRO A 173 -4.56 -6.96 12.06
N ASP A 174 -3.70 -7.52 11.23
CA ASP A 174 -3.25 -8.92 11.31
C ASP A 174 -1.73 -9.08 11.50
N ALA A 175 -0.98 -7.98 11.61
CA ALA A 175 0.48 -8.02 11.68
C ALA A 175 1.09 -6.98 12.64
N LEU A 176 2.12 -7.41 13.36
CA LEU A 176 3.05 -6.63 14.17
C LEU A 176 4.17 -6.02 13.27
N PRO A 177 5.01 -5.10 13.80
CA PRO A 177 6.13 -4.53 13.04
C PRO A 177 6.99 -5.59 12.32
N GLY A 178 7.34 -5.28 11.07
CA GLY A 178 8.07 -6.18 10.18
C GLY A 178 7.23 -7.32 9.61
N TYR A 179 5.92 -7.13 9.48
CA TYR A 179 4.95 -8.12 8.95
C TYR A 179 4.95 -9.45 9.72
N LYS A 180 5.29 -9.42 11.01
CA LYS A 180 5.18 -10.59 11.89
C LYS A 180 3.69 -10.83 12.18
N PRO A 181 3.12 -12.03 11.97
CA PRO A 181 1.70 -12.26 12.24
C PRO A 181 1.32 -11.92 13.67
N ALA A 182 0.19 -11.23 13.86
CA ALA A 182 -0.40 -11.01 15.16
C ALA A 182 -1.02 -12.31 15.70
N GLU A 183 -1.06 -12.49 17.02
CA GLU A 183 -1.72 -13.64 17.65
C GLU A 183 -3.24 -13.61 17.42
N GLU A 184 -3.82 -12.41 17.42
CA GLU A 184 -5.24 -12.16 17.18
C GLU A 184 -5.39 -11.06 16.11
N THR A 185 -6.16 -11.35 15.06
CA THR A 185 -6.49 -10.37 14.02
C THR A 185 -7.55 -9.40 14.53
N GLY A 186 -7.26 -8.10 14.46
CA GLY A 186 -8.18 -7.01 14.75
C GLY A 186 -9.17 -6.74 13.60
N MET A 187 -10.07 -5.78 13.82
CA MET A 187 -11.00 -5.32 12.78
C MET A 187 -10.26 -4.47 11.75
N ALA A 188 -10.48 -4.73 10.46
CA ALA A 188 -10.06 -3.87 9.37
C ALA A 188 -10.83 -2.54 9.37
N TYR A 189 -10.39 -1.58 8.55
CA TYR A 189 -10.96 -0.22 8.51
C TYR A 189 -12.49 -0.21 8.31
N ASP A 190 -13.00 -0.88 7.28
CA ASP A 190 -14.44 -0.90 6.99
C ASP A 190 -15.24 -1.68 8.04
N GLU A 191 -14.64 -2.72 8.62
CA GLU A 191 -15.22 -3.46 9.73
C GLU A 191 -15.36 -2.58 10.97
N MET A 192 -14.34 -1.79 11.30
CA MET A 192 -14.40 -0.82 12.41
C MET A 192 -15.52 0.20 12.20
N LEU A 193 -15.67 0.73 10.98
CA LEU A 193 -16.69 1.75 10.69
C LEU A 193 -18.12 1.21 10.67
N SER A 194 -18.30 -0.07 10.33
CA SER A 194 -19.61 -0.72 10.24
C SER A 194 -19.99 -1.53 11.50
N SER A 195 -19.04 -1.81 12.39
CA SER A 195 -19.24 -2.68 13.55
C SER A 195 -20.16 -2.03 14.61
N PRO A 196 -21.31 -2.66 14.93
CA PRO A 196 -22.16 -2.18 16.03
C PRO A 196 -21.60 -2.52 17.41
N GLN A 197 -20.54 -3.33 17.46
CA GLN A 197 -19.90 -3.77 18.71
C GLN A 197 -18.79 -2.82 19.15
N LEU A 198 -18.29 -1.97 18.25
CA LEU A 198 -17.24 -1.02 18.57
C LEU A 198 -17.77 0.09 19.49
N LYS A 199 -17.12 0.24 20.65
CA LYS A 199 -17.50 1.19 21.71
C LYS A 199 -16.61 2.41 21.80
N ALA A 200 -15.34 2.28 21.45
CA ALA A 200 -14.40 3.38 21.43
C ALA A 200 -13.61 3.34 20.11
N LEU A 201 -13.38 4.51 19.53
CA LEU A 201 -12.57 4.68 18.33
C LEU A 201 -11.55 5.80 18.55
N PHE A 202 -10.28 5.50 18.33
CA PHE A 202 -9.18 6.46 18.39
C PHE A 202 -8.68 6.68 16.96
N VAL A 203 -9.02 7.83 16.38
CA VAL A 203 -8.64 8.20 15.01
C VAL A 203 -7.42 9.11 15.06
N MET A 204 -6.33 8.72 14.41
CA MET A 204 -5.10 9.50 14.33
C MET A 204 -4.79 9.87 12.88
N GLY A 205 -4.79 11.17 12.55
CA GLY A 205 -4.39 11.67 11.24
C GLY A 205 -5.24 11.17 10.06
N ALA A 206 -6.50 10.79 10.30
CA ALA A 206 -7.42 10.26 9.31
C ALA A 206 -8.81 10.90 9.42
N ASN A 207 -9.60 10.82 8.35
CA ASN A 207 -10.90 11.48 8.28
C ASN A 207 -12.03 10.54 7.78
N PRO A 208 -12.36 9.49 8.54
CA PRO A 208 -13.36 8.49 8.14
C PRO A 208 -14.75 9.07 7.85
N ALA A 209 -15.11 10.22 8.43
CA ALA A 209 -16.38 10.90 8.13
C ALA A 209 -16.54 11.33 6.65
N ARG A 210 -15.48 11.27 5.83
CA ARG A 210 -15.60 11.46 4.37
C ARG A 210 -16.05 10.22 3.62
N HIS A 211 -15.87 9.06 4.20
CA HIS A 211 -16.16 7.76 3.57
C HIS A 211 -17.52 7.21 4.02
N VAL A 212 -18.06 7.71 5.13
CA VAL A 212 -19.36 7.32 5.66
C VAL A 212 -20.23 8.55 5.93
N GLU A 213 -21.55 8.44 5.74
CA GLU A 213 -22.49 9.55 6.02
C GLU A 213 -22.45 9.99 7.48
N LYS A 214 -22.23 9.03 8.40
CA LYS A 214 -22.10 9.28 9.82
C LYS A 214 -21.30 8.14 10.47
N LEU A 215 -20.43 8.47 11.42
CA LEU A 215 -19.77 7.47 12.26
C LEU A 215 -20.82 6.73 13.12
N SER A 216 -20.52 5.47 13.45
CA SER A 216 -21.46 4.60 14.15
C SER A 216 -21.98 5.25 15.44
N SER A 217 -23.31 5.23 15.61
CA SER A 217 -23.97 5.67 16.83
C SER A 217 -23.73 4.74 18.03
N SER A 218 -23.10 3.58 17.81
CA SER A 218 -22.71 2.67 18.88
C SER A 218 -21.47 3.13 19.67
N LEU A 219 -20.71 4.08 19.12
CA LEU A 219 -19.53 4.63 19.77
C LEU A 219 -19.93 5.42 21.02
N GLU A 220 -19.35 5.05 22.14
CA GLU A 220 -19.46 5.73 23.44
C GLU A 220 -18.31 6.72 23.64
N LEU A 221 -17.22 6.57 22.87
CA LEU A 221 -16.07 7.46 22.90
C LEU A 221 -15.42 7.55 21.51
N LEU A 222 -15.37 8.74 20.95
CA LEU A 222 -14.59 9.09 19.76
C LEU A 222 -13.49 10.08 20.16
N VAL A 223 -12.24 9.63 20.04
CA VAL A 223 -11.06 10.47 20.22
C VAL A 223 -10.43 10.71 18.87
N VAL A 224 -10.14 11.96 18.55
CA VAL A 224 -9.49 12.34 17.28
C VAL A 224 -8.21 13.10 17.58
N GLN A 225 -7.10 12.55 17.11
CA GLN A 225 -5.79 13.18 17.12
C GLN A 225 -5.48 13.69 15.71
N ASP A 226 -5.49 15.01 15.54
CA ASP A 226 -5.38 15.63 14.22
C ASP A 226 -4.67 16.99 14.32
N ILE A 227 -4.12 17.45 13.21
CA ILE A 227 -3.52 18.78 13.04
C ILE A 227 -4.57 19.83 12.68
N MET A 228 -5.76 19.40 12.23
CA MET A 228 -6.86 20.26 11.79
C MET A 228 -8.20 19.78 12.37
N LEU A 229 -9.18 20.69 12.47
CA LEU A 229 -10.55 20.34 12.87
C LEU A 229 -11.33 19.75 11.68
N THR A 230 -11.03 18.50 11.34
CA THR A 230 -11.67 17.72 10.25
C THR A 230 -13.14 17.40 10.54
N GLU A 231 -13.86 16.94 9.52
CA GLU A 231 -15.26 16.47 9.62
C GLU A 231 -15.42 15.36 10.65
N THR A 232 -14.40 14.51 10.80
CA THR A 232 -14.31 13.50 11.88
C THR A 232 -14.04 14.16 13.23
N ALA A 233 -13.08 15.08 13.33
CA ALA A 233 -12.78 15.79 14.58
C ALA A 233 -13.96 16.63 15.11
N GLN A 234 -14.80 17.17 14.23
CA GLN A 234 -16.03 17.90 14.61
C GLN A 234 -17.08 17.02 15.29
N GLN A 235 -17.02 15.71 15.07
CA GLN A 235 -17.92 14.72 15.68
C GLN A 235 -17.33 14.10 16.96
N ALA A 236 -16.06 14.40 17.29
CA ALA A 236 -15.33 13.76 18.38
C ALA A 236 -15.77 14.24 19.77
N ASP A 237 -15.72 13.33 20.74
CA ASP A 237 -15.87 13.67 22.16
C ASP A 237 -14.62 14.37 22.70
N VAL A 238 -13.45 13.97 22.19
CA VAL A 238 -12.15 14.53 22.55
C VAL A 238 -11.32 14.77 21.30
N VAL A 239 -10.79 15.99 21.17
CA VAL A 239 -9.80 16.33 20.13
C VAL A 239 -8.45 16.58 20.78
N LEU A 240 -7.42 15.87 20.32
CA LEU A 240 -6.04 15.98 20.77
C LEU A 240 -5.19 16.64 19.67
N PRO A 241 -4.78 17.90 19.84
CA PRO A 241 -4.13 18.63 18.75
C PRO A 241 -2.68 18.18 18.54
N ALA A 242 -2.43 17.61 17.37
CA ALA A 242 -1.10 17.16 16.94
C ALA A 242 -0.33 18.29 16.24
N VAL A 243 0.98 18.09 16.04
CA VAL A 243 1.84 19.00 15.26
C VAL A 243 2.10 18.47 13.85
N THR A 244 2.32 19.39 12.92
CA THR A 244 2.64 19.10 11.52
C THR A 244 4.04 18.49 11.37
N TYR A 245 4.35 17.93 10.20
CA TYR A 245 5.69 17.41 9.90
C TYR A 245 6.79 18.46 10.06
N ALA A 246 6.49 19.75 9.86
CA ALA A 246 7.47 20.82 9.96
C ALA A 246 7.82 21.17 11.42
N GLU A 247 7.00 20.75 12.38
CA GLU A 247 7.12 21.09 13.80
C GLU A 247 7.68 19.96 14.65
N LYS A 248 7.94 18.79 14.05
CA LYS A 248 8.47 17.60 14.73
C LYS A 248 9.67 17.01 14.01
N ASP A 249 10.44 16.23 14.76
CA ASP A 249 11.40 15.29 14.21
C ASP A 249 10.75 13.92 13.98
N GLY A 250 11.29 13.13 13.05
CA GLY A 250 10.83 11.77 12.78
C GLY A 250 11.49 11.17 11.55
N SER A 251 10.83 10.18 10.95
CA SER A 251 11.24 9.58 9.68
C SER A 251 10.01 9.17 8.86
N MET A 252 10.20 9.07 7.54
CA MET A 252 9.24 8.45 6.62
C MET A 252 9.95 7.40 5.77
N THR A 253 9.23 6.35 5.40
CA THR A 253 9.66 5.35 4.43
C THR A 253 8.82 5.52 3.18
N ASN A 254 9.47 5.84 2.06
CA ASN A 254 8.80 6.01 0.79
C ASN A 254 8.56 4.65 0.09
N ILE A 255 7.99 4.70 -1.11
CA ILE A 255 7.66 3.51 -1.91
C ILE A 255 8.86 2.66 -2.37
N ASP A 256 10.10 3.18 -2.32
CA ASP A 256 11.33 2.44 -2.69
C ASP A 256 12.14 2.00 -1.46
N HIS A 257 11.46 1.79 -0.31
CA HIS A 257 12.04 1.44 1.00
C HIS A 257 13.16 2.38 1.44
N HIS A 258 13.10 3.64 0.99
CA HIS A 258 14.06 4.66 1.38
C HIS A 258 13.56 5.38 2.62
N VAL A 259 14.29 5.20 3.73
CA VAL A 259 13.99 5.86 5.00
C VAL A 259 14.63 7.23 5.02
N GLN A 260 13.81 8.27 5.19
CA GLN A 260 14.22 9.67 5.16
C GLN A 260 13.85 10.37 6.46
N ALA A 261 14.75 11.18 7.00
CA ALA A 261 14.48 11.93 8.22
C ALA A 261 13.53 13.11 7.97
N ILE A 262 12.58 13.29 8.88
CA ILE A 262 11.85 14.55 9.09
C ILE A 262 12.63 15.33 10.14
N ARG A 263 12.91 16.60 9.86
CA ARG A 263 13.61 17.50 10.77
C ARG A 263 12.70 18.66 11.15
N GLN A 264 12.64 18.97 12.43
CA GLN A 264 11.89 20.11 12.93
C GLN A 264 12.44 21.41 12.32
N ALA A 265 11.59 22.13 11.60
CA ALA A 265 11.89 23.42 10.98
C ALA A 265 11.17 24.59 11.69
N LEU A 266 10.02 24.31 12.31
CA LEU A 266 9.16 25.27 13.00
C LEU A 266 9.00 24.88 14.46
N ARG A 267 8.71 25.87 15.30
CA ARG A 267 8.35 25.62 16.70
C ARG A 267 6.87 25.20 16.77
N PRO A 268 6.53 24.12 17.48
CA PRO A 268 5.14 23.77 17.78
C PRO A 268 4.37 24.94 18.36
N LEU A 269 3.09 25.02 17.98
CA LEU A 269 2.15 25.93 18.64
C LEU A 269 1.97 25.56 20.13
N PRO A 270 1.69 26.53 21.01
CA PRO A 270 1.41 26.24 22.41
C PRO A 270 0.21 25.28 22.55
N GLY A 271 0.37 24.23 23.36
CA GLY A 271 -0.69 23.26 23.65
C GLY A 271 -0.80 22.12 22.64
N THR A 272 0.06 22.06 21.61
CA THR A 272 0.14 20.93 20.68
C THR A 272 1.35 20.06 20.98
N LYS A 273 1.32 18.81 20.53
CA LYS A 273 2.37 17.80 20.74
C LYS A 273 2.59 16.96 19.50
N ALA A 274 3.76 16.35 19.36
CA ALA A 274 3.95 15.31 18.36
C ALA A 274 3.10 14.08 18.68
N ASP A 275 2.68 13.36 17.63
CA ASP A 275 1.75 12.24 17.76
C ASP A 275 2.22 11.19 18.77
N TRP A 276 3.51 10.84 18.70
CA TRP A 276 4.12 9.87 19.61
C TRP A 276 4.13 10.35 21.07
N GLU A 277 4.25 11.65 21.32
CA GLU A 277 4.22 12.20 22.68
C GLU A 277 2.82 12.04 23.29
N ILE A 278 1.78 12.31 22.50
CA ILE A 278 0.39 12.13 22.91
C ILE A 278 0.12 10.68 23.27
N ILE A 279 0.52 9.74 22.40
CA ILE A 279 0.36 8.29 22.64
C ILE A 279 1.11 7.84 23.90
N VAL A 280 2.35 8.29 24.09
CA VAL A 280 3.14 7.95 25.29
C VAL A 280 2.50 8.53 26.56
N GLU A 281 1.98 9.75 26.51
CA GLU A 281 1.27 10.35 27.65
C GLU A 281 -0.01 9.58 27.98
N ILE A 282 -0.83 9.22 26.99
CA ILE A 282 -2.03 8.40 27.18
C ILE A 282 -1.66 7.05 27.81
N ALA A 283 -0.68 6.35 27.24
CA ALA A 283 -0.23 5.05 27.73
C ALA A 283 0.24 5.12 29.19
N ARG A 284 0.96 6.18 29.58
CA ARG A 284 1.37 6.43 30.97
C ARG A 284 0.18 6.63 31.91
N HIS A 285 -0.84 7.38 31.48
CA HIS A 285 -2.07 7.53 32.28
C HIS A 285 -2.83 6.20 32.43
N MET A 286 -2.66 5.28 31.48
CA MET A 286 -3.20 3.91 31.55
C MET A 286 -2.30 2.93 32.33
N GLY A 287 -1.18 3.39 32.89
CA GLY A 287 -0.28 2.59 33.74
C GLY A 287 0.94 2.00 33.02
N ALA A 288 1.13 2.27 31.72
CA ALA A 288 2.33 1.86 31.00
C ALA A 288 3.55 2.67 31.49
N LYS A 289 4.74 2.05 31.45
CA LYS A 289 6.01 2.67 31.86
C LYS A 289 6.85 3.13 30.66
N TRP A 290 6.22 3.49 29.56
CA TRP A 290 6.90 3.91 28.35
C TRP A 290 7.63 5.23 28.56
N SER A 291 8.86 5.33 28.07
CA SER A 291 9.66 6.53 28.21
C SER A 291 10.60 6.75 27.05
N TYR A 292 10.25 7.73 26.21
CA TYR A 292 11.05 8.18 25.09
C TYR A 292 11.34 9.67 25.25
N ALA A 293 12.59 10.05 25.05
CA ALA A 293 13.05 11.43 25.06
C ALA A 293 13.09 12.05 23.66
N SER A 294 13.05 11.22 22.61
CA SER A 294 13.09 11.69 21.23
C SER A 294 12.66 10.60 20.23
N PRO A 295 12.25 10.98 19.01
CA PRO A 295 12.01 10.04 17.91
C PRO A 295 13.21 9.16 17.56
N LYS A 296 14.44 9.63 17.84
CA LYS A 296 15.66 8.84 17.68
C LYS A 296 15.62 7.54 18.50
N GLN A 297 15.17 7.61 19.75
CA GLN A 297 15.11 6.42 20.60
C GLN A 297 14.08 5.41 20.08
N ILE A 298 12.95 5.92 19.58
CA ILE A 298 11.90 5.09 18.96
C ILE A 298 12.45 4.42 17.69
N LEU A 299 13.17 5.15 16.83
CA LEU A 299 13.78 4.57 15.63
C LEU A 299 14.79 3.48 15.97
N LEU A 300 15.63 3.68 16.99
CA LEU A 300 16.61 2.69 17.40
C LEU A 300 15.94 1.42 17.96
N GLU A 301 14.87 1.55 18.73
CA GLU A 301 14.06 0.41 19.17
C GLU A 301 13.41 -0.32 17.98
N ILE A 302 12.90 0.43 17.00
CA ILE A 302 12.39 -0.14 15.74
C ILE A 302 13.50 -0.92 15.02
N ALA A 303 14.71 -0.38 14.92
CA ALA A 303 15.83 -1.02 14.23
C ALA A 303 16.31 -2.30 14.93
N GLU A 304 16.05 -2.46 16.23
CA GLU A 304 16.32 -3.70 16.98
C GLU A 304 15.29 -4.79 16.69
N GLU A 305 14.03 -4.43 16.46
CA GLU A 305 12.91 -5.37 16.35
C GLU A 305 12.40 -5.63 14.93
N ASN A 306 12.60 -4.68 14.02
CA ASN A 306 12.09 -4.71 12.66
C ASN A 306 13.21 -4.99 11.64
N PRO A 307 13.20 -6.16 10.97
CA PRO A 307 14.24 -6.56 10.02
C PRO A 307 14.51 -5.55 8.90
N PHE A 308 13.48 -4.85 8.41
CA PHE A 308 13.61 -3.87 7.33
C PHE A 308 14.39 -2.61 7.75
N TYR A 309 14.49 -2.36 9.06
CA TYR A 309 15.13 -1.17 9.65
C TYR A 309 16.46 -1.52 10.33
N THR A 310 16.90 -2.78 10.22
CA THR A 310 18.14 -3.27 10.85
C THR A 310 19.33 -2.42 10.47
N GLY A 311 20.09 -1.98 11.46
CA GLY A 311 21.33 -1.22 11.26
C GLY A 311 21.13 0.25 10.91
N LEU A 312 19.90 0.77 10.92
CA LEU A 312 19.68 2.21 10.78
C LEU A 312 20.18 2.97 12.01
N ASP A 313 20.98 4.01 11.76
CA ASP A 313 21.34 5.03 12.75
C ASP A 313 20.70 6.39 12.39
N TRP A 314 20.27 7.13 13.41
CA TRP A 314 19.64 8.43 13.27
C TRP A 314 20.52 9.49 12.58
N VAL A 315 21.83 9.42 12.79
CA VAL A 315 22.84 10.28 12.16
C VAL A 315 23.00 9.91 10.69
N GLU A 316 23.00 8.62 10.37
CA GLU A 316 23.16 8.11 9.00
C GLU A 316 21.98 8.45 8.10
N LEU A 317 20.76 8.57 8.64
CA LEU A 317 19.62 9.13 7.90
C LEU A 317 19.96 10.48 7.25
N GLY A 318 20.85 11.27 7.87
CA GLY A 318 21.51 12.41 7.24
C GLY A 318 20.55 13.36 6.51
N ALA A 319 21.03 13.95 5.41
CA ALA A 319 20.22 14.77 4.52
C ALA A 319 19.64 14.00 3.31
N GLN A 320 20.19 12.81 3.03
CA GLN A 320 19.83 12.03 1.83
C GLN A 320 18.93 10.83 2.13
N GLY A 321 18.76 10.44 3.40
CA GLY A 321 18.11 9.19 3.79
C GLY A 321 19.04 7.98 3.65
N VAL A 322 18.52 6.81 4.05
CA VAL A 322 19.17 5.51 3.92
C VAL A 322 18.22 4.55 3.23
N ARG A 323 18.67 3.96 2.13
CA ARG A 323 17.97 2.84 1.50
C ARG A 323 18.27 1.57 2.27
N THR A 324 17.23 0.91 2.74
CA THR A 324 17.38 -0.40 3.39
C THR A 324 17.62 -1.45 2.31
N GLN A 325 18.20 -2.61 2.67
CA GLN A 325 18.50 -3.65 1.68
C GLN A 325 17.20 -4.15 1.01
N GLU A 326 17.29 -4.50 -0.28
CA GLU A 326 16.20 -5.19 -0.98
C GLU A 326 15.88 -6.50 -0.24
N GLN A 327 14.78 -6.51 0.50
CA GLN A 327 14.22 -7.71 1.13
C GLN A 327 12.88 -7.98 0.45
N GLU A 328 12.66 -9.23 0.02
CA GLU A 328 11.35 -9.64 -0.50
C GLU A 328 10.28 -9.35 0.56
N VAL A 329 9.37 -8.41 0.26
CA VAL A 329 8.10 -8.29 0.99
C VAL A 329 7.15 -9.34 0.41
N ALA A 330 7.54 -10.62 0.53
CA ALA A 330 6.70 -11.74 0.16
C ALA A 330 5.71 -12.00 1.30
N ARG A 331 4.71 -11.11 1.45
CA ARG A 331 3.42 -11.31 2.12
C ARG A 331 2.72 -9.95 2.32
N ALA A 332 1.76 -9.66 1.45
CA ALA A 332 0.53 -8.95 1.75
C ALA A 332 -0.52 -9.45 0.77
#